data_AF-A0A7X8B050-F1
#
_entry.id   AF-A0A7X8B050-F1
#
_cell.length_a   1.000
_cell.length_b   1.000
_cell.length_c   1.000
_cell.angle_alpha   90.00
_cell.angle_beta   90.00
_cell.angle_gamma   90.00
#
_symmetry.space_group_name_H-M   'P 1'
#
loop_
_entity.id
_entity.type
_entity.pdbx_description
1 polymer ?
#
loop_
_entity_poly.entity_id
_entity_poly.type
_entity_poly.pdbx_seq_one_letter_code
_entity_poly.pdbx_strand_id
1 'polypeptide(L)'
;MALFQISRQLLDGYAGKNIVDICAYGYSDAGLSHCAHFVSHVLQLQFGYTCGRGGRGGRNVRVHEIFANCPQVGRFNDRPSEYCLIFVTKLSNVNIRRRTMKNVQKKHVGIYCNGTIWHYSNLRHRVVTQRPAEFIHHYPNQTNGLFYGAFPADAAAIPWIPLAEEPRLADERALA
;
A
#
# COMPACT_ATOMS: atom_id res chain seq x y z
N MET A 1 -10.57 7.73 -21.32
CA MET A 1 -9.75 6.88 -20.42
C MET A 1 -9.06 7.82 -19.45
N ALA A 2 -9.47 7.87 -18.18
CA ALA A 2 -8.87 8.77 -17.20
C ALA A 2 -7.44 8.31 -16.89
N LEU A 3 -6.50 9.24 -17.02
CA LEU A 3 -5.06 9.03 -16.90
C LEU A 3 -4.66 8.58 -15.50
N PHE A 4 -3.76 7.60 -15.47
CA PHE A 4 -2.96 7.24 -14.32
C PHE A 4 -2.19 8.47 -13.84
N GLN A 5 -2.61 9.12 -12.75
CA GLN A 5 -1.79 10.15 -12.14
C GLN A 5 -1.78 10.02 -10.62
N ILE A 6 -0.83 9.23 -10.13
CA ILE A 6 -0.35 9.38 -8.76
C ILE A 6 0.22 10.79 -8.62
N SER A 7 -0.24 11.53 -7.62
CA SER A 7 0.27 12.85 -7.25
C SER A 7 0.43 12.94 -5.74
N ARG A 8 1.22 13.91 -5.28
CA ARG A 8 1.34 14.18 -3.83
C ARG A 8 -0.02 14.51 -3.22
N GLN A 9 -0.79 15.39 -3.86
CA GLN A 9 -2.12 15.80 -3.38
C GLN A 9 -3.06 14.60 -3.18
N LEU A 10 -3.07 13.64 -4.11
CA LEU A 10 -3.87 12.42 -3.98
C LEU A 10 -3.43 11.60 -2.77
N LEU A 11 -2.12 11.41 -2.60
CA LEU A 11 -1.55 10.59 -1.52
C LEU A 11 -1.68 11.27 -0.14
N ASP A 12 -1.58 12.60 -0.10
CA ASP A 12 -1.77 13.41 1.12
C ASP A 12 -3.18 13.28 1.67
N GLY A 13 -4.20 13.06 0.81
CA GLY A 13 -5.56 12.75 1.26
C GLY A 13 -5.65 11.47 2.12
N TYR A 14 -4.70 10.55 1.98
CA TYR A 14 -4.61 9.35 2.81
C TYR A 14 -3.77 9.53 4.07
N ALA A 15 -2.98 10.61 4.18
CA ALA A 15 -2.08 10.79 5.32
C ALA A 15 -2.86 10.81 6.65
N GLY A 16 -2.37 10.06 7.63
CA GLY A 16 -3.00 9.94 8.95
C GLY A 16 -4.21 9.00 9.03
N LYS A 17 -4.73 8.48 7.90
CA LYS A 17 -5.89 7.58 7.89
C LYS A 17 -5.57 6.20 8.45
N ASN A 18 -6.51 5.63 9.19
CA ASN A 18 -6.46 4.23 9.62
C ASN A 18 -6.91 3.31 8.49
N ILE A 19 -6.55 2.03 8.56
CA ILE A 19 -6.95 1.06 7.54
C ILE A 19 -8.47 0.79 7.57
N VAL A 20 -9.11 0.95 8.73
CA VAL A 20 -10.58 0.90 8.89
C VAL A 20 -11.26 1.96 8.01
N ASP A 21 -10.66 3.16 7.90
CA ASP A 21 -11.21 4.25 7.09
C ASP A 21 -10.99 4.04 5.58
N ILE A 22 -10.16 3.07 5.21
CA ILE A 22 -9.73 2.80 3.83
C ILE A 22 -10.37 1.51 3.29
N CYS A 23 -10.56 0.50 4.15
CA CYS A 23 -11.06 -0.81 3.79
C CYS A 23 -12.51 -1.00 4.22
N ALA A 24 -13.44 -0.82 3.28
CA ALA A 24 -14.87 -1.09 3.51
C ALA A 24 -15.21 -2.57 3.77
N TYR A 25 -14.27 -3.51 3.56
CA TYR A 25 -14.47 -4.94 3.78
C TYR A 25 -14.13 -5.41 5.20
N GLY A 26 -13.72 -4.50 6.09
CA GLY A 26 -13.44 -4.83 7.50
C GLY A 26 -12.17 -5.67 7.72
N TYR A 27 -11.27 -5.74 6.73
CA TYR A 27 -9.96 -6.42 6.87
C TYR A 27 -8.96 -5.51 7.61
N SER A 28 -9.20 -5.27 8.89
CA SER A 28 -8.52 -4.25 9.69
C SER A 28 -7.90 -4.76 10.99
N ASP A 29 -7.70 -6.08 11.11
CA ASP A 29 -7.04 -6.69 12.26
C ASP A 29 -5.61 -6.14 12.43
N ALA A 30 -5.36 -5.48 13.56
CA ALA A 30 -4.09 -4.83 13.89
C ALA A 30 -2.89 -5.79 13.96
N GLY A 31 -3.11 -7.10 14.13
CA GLY A 31 -2.07 -8.12 14.07
C GLY A 31 -1.55 -8.40 12.65
N LEU A 32 -2.24 -7.88 11.62
CA LEU A 32 -1.87 -8.05 10.22
C LEU A 32 -1.00 -6.90 9.71
N SER A 33 -0.13 -7.20 8.73
CA SER A 33 0.65 -6.16 8.06
C SER A 33 -0.17 -5.48 6.97
N HIS A 34 -0.55 -4.22 7.18
CA HIS A 34 -1.44 -3.48 6.29
C HIS A 34 -0.74 -2.62 5.24
N CYS A 35 0.58 -2.71 5.08
CA CYS A 35 1.31 -1.91 4.08
C CYS A 35 0.88 -2.23 2.65
N ALA A 36 0.84 -3.52 2.28
CA ALA A 36 0.30 -3.96 1.00
C ALA A 36 -1.19 -3.63 0.88
N HIS A 37 -1.93 -3.74 1.98
CA HIS A 37 -3.36 -3.45 2.00
C HIS A 37 -3.66 -2.00 1.60
N PHE A 38 -2.99 -1.05 2.25
CA PHE A 38 -3.07 0.38 1.90
C PHE A 38 -2.69 0.63 0.44
N VAL A 39 -1.50 0.18 0.01
CA VAL A 39 -1.01 0.39 -1.35
C VAL A 39 -2.01 -0.12 -2.39
N SER A 40 -2.57 -1.31 -2.16
CA SER A 40 -3.54 -1.90 -3.06
C SER A 40 -4.86 -1.13 -3.08
N HIS A 41 -5.32 -0.55 -1.98
CA HIS A 41 -6.50 0.32 -2.00
C HIS A 41 -6.28 1.58 -2.84
N VAL A 42 -5.14 2.26 -2.67
CA VAL A 42 -4.82 3.44 -3.47
C VAL A 42 -4.74 3.10 -4.96
N LEU A 43 -4.14 1.96 -5.31
CA LEU A 43 -3.85 1.58 -6.70
C LEU A 43 -4.86 0.60 -7.32
N GLN A 44 -5.92 0.24 -6.60
CA GLN A 44 -6.93 -0.72 -7.06
C GLN A 44 -6.40 -2.10 -7.44
N LEU A 45 -5.38 -2.62 -6.75
CA LEU A 45 -4.78 -3.92 -7.09
C LEU A 45 -5.68 -5.07 -6.61
N GLN A 46 -6.23 -5.86 -7.53
CA GLN A 46 -7.25 -6.89 -7.25
C GLN A 46 -6.79 -8.35 -7.45
N PHE A 47 -5.49 -8.58 -7.55
CA PHE A 47 -4.92 -9.93 -7.74
C PHE A 47 -4.54 -10.60 -6.41
N GLY A 48 -4.28 -11.91 -6.46
CA GLY A 48 -3.71 -12.67 -5.35
C GLY A 48 -4.64 -12.78 -4.14
N TYR A 49 -4.08 -12.75 -2.94
CA TYR A 49 -4.87 -12.80 -1.70
C TYR A 49 -5.38 -11.40 -1.35
N THR A 50 -6.70 -11.24 -1.26
CA THR A 50 -7.36 -9.94 -1.12
C THR A 50 -8.18 -9.80 0.16
N CYS A 51 -8.47 -8.57 0.56
CA CYS A 51 -9.30 -8.25 1.73
C CYS A 51 -10.80 -8.52 1.56
N GLY A 52 -11.30 -8.75 0.34
CA GLY A 52 -12.71 -8.99 0.07
C GLY A 52 -13.04 -10.49 0.10
N ARG A 53 -14.05 -10.89 0.88
CA ARG A 53 -14.60 -12.27 0.82
C ARG A 53 -15.38 -12.45 -0.50
N GLY A 54 -15.19 -13.58 -1.19
CA GLY A 54 -16.07 -13.98 -2.30
C GLY A 54 -15.81 -13.32 -3.67
N GLY A 55 -14.68 -12.62 -3.85
CA GLY A 55 -14.13 -12.38 -5.20
C GLY A 55 -14.64 -11.18 -5.98
N ARG A 56 -15.28 -10.18 -5.37
CA ARG A 56 -15.54 -8.90 -6.07
C ARG A 56 -15.13 -7.70 -5.22
N GLY A 57 -14.14 -6.96 -5.72
CA GLY A 57 -13.75 -5.65 -5.19
C GLY A 57 -12.78 -5.66 -4.00
N GLY A 58 -12.22 -6.81 -3.59
CA GLY A 58 -11.12 -6.86 -2.62
C GLY A 58 -9.81 -6.25 -3.16
N ARG A 59 -8.88 -5.91 -2.27
CA ARG A 59 -7.55 -5.37 -2.60
C ARG A 59 -6.45 -6.27 -2.07
N ASN A 60 -5.37 -6.44 -2.82
CA ASN A 60 -4.26 -7.33 -2.45
C ASN A 60 -3.66 -6.94 -1.09
N VAL A 61 -3.34 -7.92 -0.25
CA VAL A 61 -2.78 -7.67 1.10
C VAL A 61 -1.39 -8.27 1.31
N ARG A 62 -0.70 -8.69 0.24
CA ARG A 62 0.59 -9.39 0.31
C ARG A 62 1.67 -8.70 -0.54
N VAL A 63 2.65 -8.13 0.15
CA VAL A 63 3.79 -7.40 -0.45
C VAL A 63 4.51 -8.16 -1.57
N HIS A 64 4.77 -9.45 -1.38
CA HIS A 64 5.53 -10.25 -2.34
C HIS A 64 4.74 -10.56 -3.62
N GLU A 65 3.41 -10.63 -3.53
CA GLU A 65 2.53 -10.78 -4.69
C GLU A 65 2.52 -9.49 -5.51
N ILE A 66 2.47 -8.32 -4.83
CA ILE A 66 2.59 -7.01 -5.50
C ILE A 66 3.94 -6.91 -6.23
N PHE A 67 5.05 -7.23 -5.55
CA PHE A 67 6.38 -7.19 -6.14
C PHE A 67 6.48 -8.03 -7.43
N ALA A 68 5.90 -9.22 -7.43
CA ALA A 68 5.93 -10.13 -8.58
C ALA A 68 5.03 -9.68 -9.76
N ASN A 69 4.01 -8.86 -9.49
CA ASN A 69 3.13 -8.30 -10.51
C ASN A 69 3.62 -6.96 -11.08
N CYS A 70 4.67 -6.36 -10.51
CA CYS A 70 5.32 -5.19 -11.10
C CYS A 70 5.98 -5.60 -12.45
N PRO A 71 5.69 -4.89 -13.56
CA PRO A 71 6.27 -5.22 -14.87
C PRO A 71 7.79 -5.09 -14.87
N GLN A 72 8.31 -4.12 -14.10
CA GLN A 72 9.74 -3.90 -13.88
C GLN A 72 10.02 -3.75 -12.39
N VAL A 73 11.14 -4.30 -11.93
CA VAL A 73 11.66 -4.15 -10.56
C VAL A 73 13.17 -4.01 -10.61
N GLY A 74 13.75 -3.35 -9.61
CA GLY A 74 15.19 -3.16 -9.52
C GLY A 74 15.61 -2.58 -8.17
N ARG A 75 16.88 -2.22 -8.02
CA ARG A 75 17.34 -1.48 -6.85
C ARG A 75 16.84 -0.04 -6.94
N PHE A 76 16.54 0.58 -5.81
CA PHE A 76 15.91 1.91 -5.77
C PHE A 76 16.66 2.99 -6.57
N ASN A 77 17.99 2.96 -6.60
CA ASN A 77 18.80 3.95 -7.33
C ASN A 77 18.74 3.76 -8.85
N ASP A 78 18.27 2.61 -9.34
CA ASP A 78 18.15 2.29 -10.76
C ASP A 78 16.71 2.54 -11.29
N ARG A 79 15.87 3.22 -10.50
CA ARG A 79 14.47 3.45 -10.85
C ARG A 79 14.36 4.38 -12.08
N PRO A 80 13.47 4.07 -13.04
CA PRO A 80 13.30 4.91 -14.23
C PRO A 80 12.34 6.09 -14.02
N SER A 81 11.69 6.18 -12.85
CA SER A 81 10.60 7.11 -12.59
C SER A 81 10.63 7.62 -11.15
N GLU A 82 10.21 8.87 -10.94
CA GLU A 82 9.96 9.43 -9.62
C GLU A 82 8.60 9.01 -9.01
N TYR A 83 7.86 8.16 -9.74
CA TYR A 83 6.60 7.54 -9.32
C TYR A 83 6.71 6.03 -9.47
N CYS A 84 6.75 5.32 -8.34
CA CYS A 84 6.83 3.87 -8.32
C CYS A 84 6.39 3.30 -6.98
N LEU A 85 6.33 1.98 -6.89
CA LEU A 85 6.31 1.28 -5.61
C LEU A 85 7.73 1.20 -5.06
N ILE A 86 7.86 1.33 -3.73
CA ILE A 86 9.11 1.09 -3.01
C ILE A 86 8.93 -0.08 -2.06
N PHE A 87 9.91 -0.97 -2.04
CA PHE A 87 9.93 -2.13 -1.17
C PHE A 87 11.18 -2.10 -0.31
N VAL A 88 11.05 -2.51 0.96
CA VAL A 88 12.17 -2.70 1.87
C VAL A 88 12.11 -4.09 2.50
N THR A 89 13.23 -4.80 2.44
CA THR A 89 13.44 -6.10 3.09
C THR A 89 14.94 -6.41 3.09
N LYS A 90 15.35 -7.53 3.69
CA LYS A 90 16.74 -8.01 3.62
C LYS A 90 17.13 -8.29 2.16
N LEU A 91 18.34 -7.92 1.74
CA LEU A 91 18.82 -8.09 0.36
C LEU A 91 18.62 -9.52 -0.19
N SER A 92 18.89 -10.55 0.61
CA SER A 92 18.77 -11.95 0.22
C SER A 92 17.33 -12.46 0.07
N ASN A 93 16.33 -11.63 0.33
CA ASN A 93 14.92 -11.95 0.12
C ASN A 93 14.45 -11.62 -1.30
N VAL A 94 15.23 -10.89 -2.10
CA VAL A 94 14.81 -10.43 -3.42
C VAL A 94 15.68 -11.05 -4.51
N ASN A 95 15.02 -11.55 -5.56
CA ASN A 95 15.65 -11.90 -6.81
C ASN A 95 15.06 -11.01 -7.92
N ILE A 96 15.79 -9.95 -8.28
CA ILE A 96 15.37 -8.95 -9.26
C ILE A 96 15.16 -9.60 -10.64
N ARG A 97 16.10 -10.48 -11.07
CA ARG A 97 16.02 -11.15 -12.39
C ARG A 97 14.76 -11.99 -12.53
N ARG A 98 14.35 -12.68 -11.45
CA ARG A 98 13.13 -13.49 -11.43
C ARG A 98 11.88 -12.70 -11.05
N ARG A 99 12.02 -11.42 -10.67
CA ARG A 99 10.96 -10.57 -10.12
C ARG A 99 10.25 -11.23 -8.93
N THR A 100 11.00 -11.86 -8.04
CA THR A 100 10.44 -12.55 -6.87
C THR A 100 10.96 -11.98 -5.56
N MET A 101 10.10 -11.94 -4.55
CA MET A 101 10.42 -11.62 -3.16
C MET A 101 9.95 -12.75 -2.25
N LYS A 102 10.76 -13.16 -1.27
CA LYS A 102 10.39 -14.21 -0.31
C LYS A 102 9.17 -13.79 0.53
N ASN A 103 8.28 -14.74 0.80
CA ASN A 103 7.18 -14.52 1.73
C ASN A 103 7.65 -14.59 3.20
N VAL A 104 8.23 -13.51 3.70
CA VAL A 104 8.69 -13.38 5.11
C VAL A 104 8.01 -12.22 5.84
N GLN A 105 7.95 -12.23 7.18
CA GLN A 105 7.32 -11.12 7.92
C GLN A 105 8.06 -9.78 7.74
N LYS A 106 9.39 -9.80 7.66
CA LYS A 106 10.22 -8.58 7.53
C LYS A 106 10.28 -8.09 6.08
N LYS A 107 9.15 -7.63 5.55
CA LYS A 107 9.05 -6.95 4.26
C LYS A 107 7.96 -5.88 4.31
N HIS A 108 8.21 -4.75 3.65
CA HIS A 108 7.30 -3.61 3.67
C HIS A 108 7.24 -2.93 2.30
N VAL A 109 6.13 -2.23 2.02
CA VAL A 109 5.89 -1.54 0.76
C VAL A 109 5.25 -0.17 0.98
N GLY A 110 5.56 0.77 0.09
CA GLY A 110 4.92 2.08 0.03
C GLY A 110 4.83 2.59 -1.41
N ILE A 111 4.15 3.72 -1.59
CA ILE A 111 4.08 4.45 -2.85
C ILE A 111 5.09 5.60 -2.77
N TYR A 112 6.09 5.57 -3.66
CA TYR A 112 7.07 6.63 -3.81
C TYR A 112 6.58 7.65 -4.84
N CYS A 113 6.60 8.93 -4.47
CA CYS A 113 6.25 10.06 -5.31
C CYS A 113 7.16 11.24 -4.99
N ASN A 114 8.08 11.57 -5.91
CA ASN A 114 8.97 12.74 -5.86
C ASN A 114 9.71 12.90 -4.51
N GLY A 115 10.45 11.88 -4.07
CA GLY A 115 11.28 11.95 -2.85
C GLY A 115 10.56 11.59 -1.54
N THR A 116 9.24 11.35 -1.58
CA THR A 116 8.45 10.99 -0.40
C THR A 116 7.77 9.63 -0.61
N ILE A 117 7.68 8.84 0.46
CA ILE A 117 7.05 7.53 0.48
C ILE A 117 5.83 7.58 1.39
N TRP A 118 4.66 7.29 0.85
CA TRP A 118 3.44 7.05 1.65
C TRP A 118 3.32 5.56 1.90
N HIS A 119 3.15 5.18 3.16
CA HIS A 119 2.95 3.79 3.53
C HIS A 119 2.11 3.68 4.80
N TYR A 120 1.43 2.56 4.98
CA TYR A 120 0.81 2.26 6.26
C TYR A 120 1.88 1.86 7.28
N SER A 121 1.83 2.40 8.49
CA SER A 121 2.67 1.99 9.61
C SER A 121 1.82 1.17 10.58
N ASN A 122 2.13 -0.12 10.73
CA ASN A 122 1.43 -0.96 11.71
C ASN A 122 1.67 -0.46 13.14
N LEU A 123 2.89 0.03 13.46
CA LEU A 123 3.21 0.58 14.77
C LEU A 123 2.40 1.83 15.12
N ARG A 124 2.12 2.69 14.14
CA ARG A 124 1.36 3.94 14.35
C ARG A 124 -0.12 3.79 13.99
N HIS A 125 -0.54 2.61 13.51
CA HIS A 125 -1.88 2.30 13.01
C HIS A 125 -2.45 3.33 12.03
N ARG A 126 -1.61 3.88 11.14
CA ARG A 126 -2.03 4.87 10.14
C ARG A 126 -1.08 4.98 8.96
N VAL A 127 -1.56 5.60 7.88
CA VAL A 127 -0.71 6.04 6.77
C VAL A 127 0.21 7.17 7.25
N VAL A 128 1.50 7.03 6.97
CA VAL A 128 2.54 8.01 7.29
C VAL A 128 3.40 8.25 6.06
N THR A 129 4.19 9.32 6.12
CA THR A 129 5.19 9.67 5.11
C THR A 129 6.60 9.51 5.66
N GLN A 130 7.51 9.07 4.79
CA GLN A 130 8.95 8.98 5.09
C GLN A 130 9.78 9.31 3.84
N ARG A 131 11.03 9.71 4.04
CA ARG A 131 12.05 9.74 2.98
C ARG A 131 12.67 8.36 2.78
N PRO A 132 13.24 8.04 1.60
CA PRO A 132 13.95 6.78 1.37
C PRO A 132 15.04 6.49 2.41
N ALA A 133 15.79 7.54 2.83
CA ALA A 133 16.82 7.45 3.85
C ALA A 133 16.30 7.01 5.22
N GLU A 134 15.02 7.26 5.53
CA GLU A 134 14.37 6.79 6.77
C GLU A 134 13.76 5.40 6.55
N PHE A 135 13.12 5.20 5.40
CA PHE A 135 12.38 3.99 5.05
C PHE A 135 13.29 2.74 4.96
N ILE A 136 14.56 2.89 4.57
CA ILE A 136 15.51 1.77 4.54
C ILE A 136 15.79 1.18 5.92
N HIS A 137 15.59 1.94 7.00
CA HIS A 137 15.83 1.50 8.38
C HIS A 137 14.63 0.81 9.02
N HIS A 138 13.60 0.44 8.24
CA HIS A 138 12.37 -0.17 8.75
C HIS A 138 12.58 -1.42 9.61
N TYR A 139 13.65 -2.18 9.34
CA TYR A 139 14.00 -3.37 10.11
C TYR A 139 15.42 -3.24 10.66
N PRO A 140 15.59 -3.13 12.00
CA PRO A 140 16.91 -3.16 12.60
C PRO A 140 17.53 -4.56 12.50
N ASN A 141 18.85 -4.64 12.72
CA ASN A 141 19.61 -5.90 12.81
C ASN A 141 19.62 -6.74 11.53
N GLN A 142 19.48 -6.10 10.36
CA GLN A 142 19.72 -6.76 9.06
C GLN A 142 20.17 -5.74 8.01
N THR A 143 20.90 -6.21 7.00
CA THR A 143 21.23 -5.41 5.81
C THR A 143 20.00 -5.32 4.90
N ASN A 144 19.25 -4.23 5.04
CA ASN A 144 18.13 -3.93 4.18
C ASN A 144 18.58 -3.48 2.79
N GLY A 145 17.78 -3.82 1.79
CA GLY A 145 17.82 -3.20 0.48
C GLY A 145 16.53 -2.42 0.23
N LEU A 146 16.66 -1.32 -0.51
CA LEU A 146 15.52 -0.66 -1.14
C LEU A 146 15.41 -1.10 -2.60
N PHE A 147 14.20 -1.45 -2.98
CA PHE A 147 13.86 -1.90 -4.32
C PHE A 147 12.70 -1.08 -4.86
N TYR A 148 12.72 -0.78 -6.16
CA TYR A 148 11.55 -0.21 -6.82
C TYR A 148 10.74 -1.31 -7.51
N GLY A 149 9.46 -1.03 -7.73
CA GLY A 149 8.64 -1.71 -8.73
C GLY A 149 7.83 -0.68 -9.51
N ALA A 150 7.85 -0.78 -10.83
CA ALA A 150 6.90 -0.05 -11.67
C ALA A 150 5.47 -0.48 -11.30
N PHE A 151 4.52 0.44 -11.43
CA PHE A 151 3.12 0.10 -11.12
C PHE A 151 2.62 -1.04 -12.02
N PRO A 152 1.85 -1.99 -11.47
CA PRO A 152 1.14 -2.99 -12.27
C PRO A 152 0.29 -2.34 -13.37
N ALA A 153 0.11 -3.02 -14.50
CA ALA A 153 -0.57 -2.46 -15.68
C ALA A 153 -2.05 -2.10 -15.43
N ASP A 154 -2.68 -2.81 -14.49
CA ASP A 154 -4.07 -2.61 -14.04
C ASP A 154 -4.19 -1.59 -12.90
N ALA A 155 -3.08 -0.98 -12.46
CA ALA A 155 -3.11 -0.02 -11.37
C ALA A 155 -3.90 1.24 -11.77
N ALA A 156 -4.83 1.64 -10.90
CA ALA A 156 -5.59 2.88 -11.03
C ALA A 156 -5.55 3.63 -9.70
N ALA A 157 -4.97 4.83 -9.70
CA ALA A 157 -4.89 5.67 -8.52
C ALA A 157 -6.27 6.25 -8.18
N ILE A 158 -6.77 6.00 -6.97
CA ILE A 158 -8.05 6.54 -6.49
C ILE A 158 -7.80 7.50 -5.32
N PRO A 159 -8.34 8.73 -5.34
CA PRO A 159 -8.27 9.63 -4.20
C PRO A 159 -9.04 9.07 -3.01
N TRP A 160 -8.58 9.36 -1.80
CA TRP A 160 -9.38 9.07 -0.62
C TRP A 160 -10.62 9.94 -0.64
N ILE A 161 -11.78 9.29 -0.60
CA ILE A 161 -13.07 9.93 -0.40
C ILE A 161 -13.60 9.34 0.91
N PRO A 162 -14.03 10.17 1.88
CA PRO A 162 -14.69 9.65 3.07
C PRO A 162 -15.84 8.76 2.63
N LEU A 163 -15.99 7.59 3.26
CA LEU A 163 -17.26 6.87 3.16
C LEU A 163 -18.33 7.87 3.62
N ALA A 164 -19.32 8.16 2.77
CA ALA A 164 -20.41 9.03 3.17
C ALA A 164 -20.94 8.51 4.50
N GLU A 165 -21.05 9.38 5.50
CA GLU A 165 -21.87 9.06 6.66
C GLU A 165 -23.27 8.78 6.10
N GLU A 166 -23.66 7.51 6.00
CA GLU A 166 -25.09 7.24 5.86
C GLU A 166 -25.75 7.96 7.04
N PRO A 167 -26.77 8.81 6.80
CA PRO A 167 -27.47 9.45 7.90
C PRO A 167 -27.93 8.34 8.82
N ARG A 168 -27.39 8.31 10.04
CA ARG A 168 -27.97 7.53 11.12
C ARG A 168 -29.42 7.97 11.18
N LEU A 169 -30.34 7.12 10.73
CA LEU A 169 -31.76 7.29 10.95
C LEU A 169 -31.90 7.60 12.44
N ALA A 170 -32.26 8.86 12.73
CA ALA A 170 -32.53 9.27 14.08
C ALA A 170 -33.62 8.34 14.60
N ASP A 171 -33.38 7.79 15.78
CA ASP A 171 -34.29 6.88 16.48
C ASP A 171 -35.64 7.59 16.69
N GLU A 172 -36.62 7.34 15.82
CA GLU A 172 -38.01 7.80 15.94
C GLU A 172 -38.75 7.04 17.05
N ARG A 173 -38.18 7.00 18.26
CA ARG A 173 -38.80 6.44 19.47
C ARG A 173 -38.69 7.36 20.68
N ALA A 174 -38.92 8.66 20.46
CA ALA A 174 -39.05 9.64 21.53
C ALA A 174 -40.32 10.49 21.46
N LEU A 175 -41.39 9.99 20.82
CA LEU A 175 -42.74 10.56 20.92
C LEU A 175 -43.77 9.43 20.93
N ALA A 176 -44.00 8.89 22.12
CA ALA A 176 -45.23 8.19 22.50
C ALA A 176 -45.50 8.47 23.98
#